data_AF-A0AAD0L8X2-F1
#
_entry.id   AF-A0AAD0L8X2-F1
#
_cell.length_a   1.000
_cell.length_b   1.000
_cell.length_c   1.000
_cell.angle_alpha   90.00
_cell.angle_beta   90.00
_cell.angle_gamma   90.00
#
_symmetry.space_group_name_H-M   'P 1'
#
loop_
_entity.id
_entity.type
_entity.pdbx_description
1 polymer ?
#
loop_
_entity_poly.entity_id
_entity_poly.type
_entity_poly.pdbx_seq_one_letter_code
_entity_poly.pdbx_strand_id
1 'polypeptide(L)' 'MSQHEHSTPDAKLNAAAWLGQAGLYRTRLEAVQNGEQLVGPVSADELFELARKHILKACIHA' A
#
# COMPACT_ATOMS: atom_id res chain seq x y z
N MET A 1 -18.05 29.98 14.84
CA MET A 1 -17.87 28.70 14.12
C MET A 1 -16.48 28.70 13.50
N SER A 2 -15.63 27.74 13.84
CA SER A 2 -14.61 27.25 12.91
C SER A 2 -14.28 25.84 13.37
N GLN A 3 -14.70 24.87 12.56
CA GLN A 3 -14.66 23.45 12.85
C GLN A 3 -13.20 23.01 13.03
N HIS A 4 -12.90 22.29 14.11
CA HIS A 4 -11.69 21.48 14.17
C HIS A 4 -11.84 20.36 13.14
N GLU A 5 -11.36 20.62 11.94
CA GLU A 5 -11.10 19.62 10.92
C GLU A 5 -10.00 18.69 11.46
N HIS A 6 -10.43 17.65 12.18
CA HIS A 6 -9.59 16.52 12.57
C HIS A 6 -9.29 15.73 11.29
N SER A 7 -8.45 16.27 10.42
CA SER A 7 -7.91 15.55 9.28
C SER A 7 -7.14 14.36 9.83
N THR A 8 -7.68 13.16 9.59
CA THR A 8 -7.05 11.88 9.89
C THR A 8 -5.64 11.86 9.28
N PRO A 9 -4.56 11.86 10.10
CA PRO A 9 -3.19 11.94 9.57
C PRO A 9 -2.81 10.68 8.77
N ASP A 10 -3.45 9.55 9.06
CA ASP A 10 -2.99 8.24 8.59
C ASP A 10 -3.22 7.99 7.09
N ALA A 11 -4.32 8.48 6.51
CA ALA A 11 -4.64 8.16 5.12
C ALA A 11 -3.68 8.83 4.13
N LYS A 12 -3.23 10.05 4.44
CA LYS A 12 -2.30 10.82 3.60
C LYS A 12 -0.85 10.33 3.73
N LEU A 13 -0.46 9.86 4.90
CA LEU A 13 0.86 9.26 5.14
C LEU A 13 1.00 7.92 4.40
N ASN A 14 -0.08 7.13 4.31
CA ASN A 14 -0.03 5.81 3.69
C ASN A 14 0.19 5.89 2.17
N ALA A 15 -0.43 6.85 1.47
CA ALA A 15 -0.21 7.02 0.03
C ALA A 15 1.24 7.44 -0.29
N ALA A 16 1.84 8.28 0.55
CA ALA A 16 3.24 8.71 0.40
C ALA A 16 4.23 7.56 0.64
N ALA A 17 3.90 6.63 1.57
CA ALA A 17 4.74 5.46 1.85
C ALA A 17 4.93 4.55 0.61
N TRP A 18 4.02 4.60 -0.36
CA TRP A 18 4.12 3.82 -1.61
C TRP A 18 5.14 4.41 -2.59
N LEU A 19 5.57 5.65 -2.37
CA LEU A 19 6.51 6.41 -3.20
C LEU A 19 7.87 6.60 -2.52
N GLY A 20 8.21 5.71 -1.59
CA GLY A 20 9.41 5.82 -0.75
C GLY A 20 9.14 6.63 0.52
N GLN A 21 9.94 6.39 1.55
CA GLN A 21 9.76 7.03 2.86
C GLN A 21 9.96 8.55 2.78
N ALA A 22 10.83 9.00 1.87
CA ALA A 22 11.06 10.42 1.63
C ALA A 22 10.01 11.05 0.71
N GLY A 23 9.11 10.26 0.10
CA GLY A 23 8.09 10.74 -0.83
C GLY A 23 8.66 11.40 -2.08
N LEU A 24 9.90 11.06 -2.45
CA LEU A 24 10.64 11.69 -3.55
C LEU A 24 10.34 11.06 -4.92
N TYR A 25 9.78 9.86 -4.94
CA TYR A 25 9.56 9.12 -6.17
C TYR A 25 8.16 9.34 -6.74
N ARG A 26 8.06 9.30 -8.07
CA ARG A 26 6.77 9.39 -8.77
C ARG A 26 6.08 8.04 -8.85
N THR A 27 6.84 6.96 -8.79
CA THR A 27 6.31 5.60 -8.82
C THR A 27 6.88 4.73 -7.72
N ARG A 28 6.13 3.68 -7.37
CA ARG A 28 6.61 2.63 -6.46
C ARG A 28 7.85 1.91 -6.99
N LEU A 29 7.92 1.72 -8.32
CA LEU A 29 9.07 1.07 -8.95
C LEU A 29 10.36 1.86 -8.74
N GLU A 30 10.30 3.19 -8.88
CA GLU A 30 11.43 4.07 -8.60
C GLU A 30 11.89 3.95 -7.14
N ALA A 31 10.96 3.91 -6.19
CA ALA A 31 11.29 3.72 -4.77
C ALA A 31 11.99 2.38 -4.49
N VAL A 32 11.59 1.31 -5.18
CA VAL A 32 12.23 -0.01 -5.06
C VAL A 32 13.61 -0.01 -5.70
N GLN A 33 13.75 0.54 -6.91
CA GLN A 33 15.03 0.60 -7.64
C GLN A 33 16.11 1.38 -6.89
N ASN A 34 15.71 2.37 -6.10
CA ASN A 34 16.62 3.20 -5.31
C ASN A 34 16.78 2.73 -3.86
N GLY A 35 16.21 1.58 -3.49
CA GLY A 35 16.41 0.95 -2.18
C GLY A 35 15.64 1.58 -1.02
N GLU A 36 14.76 2.54 -1.27
CA GLU A 36 13.85 3.07 -0.24
C GLU A 36 12.70 2.10 0.08
N GLN A 37 12.37 1.22 -0.85
CA GLN A 37 11.44 0.12 -0.63
C GLN A 37 12.07 -1.24 -0.87
N LEU A 38 11.84 -2.14 0.09
CA LEU A 38 12.21 -3.55 -0.01
C LEU A 38 11.03 -4.34 -0.56
N VAL A 39 11.28 -5.10 -1.61
CA VAL A 39 10.35 -6.12 -2.12
C VAL A 39 10.99 -7.49 -1.95
N GLY A 40 10.23 -8.41 -1.35
CA GLY A 40 10.61 -9.81 -1.27
C GLY A 40 10.05 -10.60 -2.45
N PRO A 41 10.72 -11.68 -2.89
CA PRO A 41 10.12 -12.64 -3.79
C PRO A 41 8.88 -13.27 -3.13
N VAL A 42 7.89 -13.60 -3.94
CA VAL A 42 6.71 -14.37 -3.53
C VAL A 42 6.71 -15.71 -4.26
N SER A 43 6.42 -16.78 -3.55
CA SER A 43 6.24 -18.10 -4.17
C SER A 43 4.90 -18.19 -4.91
N ALA A 44 4.78 -19.15 -5.83
CA ALA A 44 3.52 -19.40 -6.52
C ALA A 44 2.40 -19.76 -5.54
N ASP A 45 2.71 -20.59 -4.52
CA ASP A 45 1.74 -21.01 -3.51
C ASP A 45 1.21 -19.83 -2.68
N GLU A 46 2.10 -18.93 -2.25
CA GLU A 46 1.72 -17.71 -1.54
C GLU A 46 0.85 -16.80 -2.41
N LEU A 47 1.16 -16.69 -3.71
CA LEU A 47 0.36 -15.90 -4.65
C LEU A 47 -1.05 -16.48 -4.80
N PHE A 48 -1.18 -17.79 -4.96
CA PHE A 48 -2.49 -18.45 -5.07
C PHE A 48 -3.30 -18.31 -3.78
N GLU A 49 -2.67 -18.46 -2.61
CA GLU A 49 -3.32 -18.22 -1.31
C GLU A 49 -3.82 -16.78 -1.15
N LEU A 50 -3.03 -15.80 -1.54
CA LEU A 50 -3.42 -14.39 -1.51
C LEU A 50 -4.61 -14.13 -2.43
N ALA A 51 -4.59 -14.66 -3.65
CA ALA A 51 -5.68 -14.53 -4.61
C ALA A 51 -6.98 -15.16 -4.08
N ARG A 52 -6.90 -16.38 -3.53
CA ARG A 52 -8.05 -17.07 -2.91
C ARG A 52 -8.68 -16.22 -1.81
N LYS A 53 -7.87 -15.72 -0.87
CA LYS A 53 -8.35 -14.87 0.23
C LYS A 53 -9.03 -13.60 -0.27
N HIS A 54 -8.52 -13.00 -1.35
CA HIS A 54 -9.09 -11.79 -1.91
C HIS A 54 -10.47 -12.04 -2.54
N ILE A 55 -10.61 -13.10 -3.33
CA ILE A 55 -11.88 -13.50 -3.94
C ILE A 55 -12.92 -13.82 -2.86
N LEU A 56 -12.55 -14.61 -1.85
CA LEU A 56 -13.47 -14.97 -0.76
C LEU A 56 -13.93 -13.73 0.01
N LYS A 57 -13.04 -12.77 0.30
CA LYS A 57 -13.42 -11.50 0.92
C LYS A 57 -14.36 -10.70 0.04
N ALA A 58 -14.15 -10.66 -1.28
CA ALA A 58 -15.04 -9.96 -2.20
C ALA A 58 -16.45 -10.59 -2.22
N CYS A 59 -16.55 -11.92 -2.15
CA CYS A 59 -17.83 -12.62 -2.09
C CYS A 59 -18.58 -12.43 -0.77
N ILE A 60 -17.87 -12.22 0.35
CA ILE A 60 -18.49 -11.99 1.68
C ILE A 60 -19.10 -10.59 1.79
N HIS A 61 -18.59 -9.62 1.03
CA HIS A 61 -19.04 -8.21 1.05
C HIS A 61 -19.88 -7.83 -0.18
N ALA A 62 -20.32 -8.81 -0.97
CA ALA A 62 -21.21 -8.64 -2.13
C ALA A 62 -22.65 -8.98 -1.74
#